data_AF-A0A1N7FS29-F1
#
_entry.id   AF-A0A1N7FS29-F1
#
_cell.length_a   1.000
_cell.length_b   1.000
_cell.length_c   1.000
_cell.angle_alpha   90.00
_cell.angle_beta   90.00
_cell.angle_gamma   90.00
#
_symmetry.space_group_name_H-M   'P 1'
#
loop_
_entity.id
_entity.type
_entity.pdbx_description
1 polymer ?
#
loop_
_entity_poly.entity_id
_entity_poly.type
_entity_poly.pdbx_seq_one_letter_code
_entity_poly.pdbx_strand_id
1 'polypeptide(L)'
;MARDRSELDEFQSETDDYCGEKNSINRRSYLKLAGATATVLGASAGVSSVSAAESTTQLILDYDDYSSPSDLYNVNDNRSGIAPEFVSSPTKVNDQALRTEFSSAQKTANLEYRFEEHGHGMPREVYTRFYLYPENIELDQYDTVRIFWLPLTNGSGSSGGGGTDGTNGWSNAIGFAHRNDSPAPDGYNLFSYSYHMDRSGSGDFEMTSTPVWMDEWNLIEGYVRCNTFSGGSANADGVMRYWVNGELAYERTDFRFTTSEDNLIEGVGPLGYVVGSDLSGSALIYDGHKITIGGMPDETSSTDEPTDPISPYEDDPYFEDPANSDQYEHQFTYRDPSQTSTYRIYVDGEIVQSDWSQATYNDTVSVTPADESESGYTMLEAVGEPNSVDGYFLNGNIVALYSEHEPGSMWLSGEQVYLSDYPSEPPTNDDTPLENMLLIDGIGSSGSSRYEFRVSGRVEKSNYRAASINDDDVIDDGHVTGTVGGWRDAYKFSGELQDITVDGDADVSLNGEEIDTSDDDDELSTLTIVGNGNEVSYEATVDGSIEIVSGDGAESLSDSSVRGTIERDVHRFRFSGNLVEFTFMEGKTQVYVGRDRIHPADYS
;
A
#
# COMPACT_ATOMS: atom_id res chain seq x y z
N MET A 1 17.65 -62.61 14.00
CA MET A 1 16.26 -62.54 13.50
C MET A 1 16.07 -61.16 12.92
N ALA A 2 15.92 -61.10 11.61
CA ALA A 2 15.68 -59.87 10.85
C ALA A 2 14.30 -59.99 10.22
N ARG A 3 13.47 -58.96 10.39
CA ARG A 3 12.17 -58.69 9.75
C ARG A 3 11.90 -57.20 10.01
N ASP A 4 11.39 -56.38 9.11
CA ASP A 4 11.16 -56.46 7.67
C ASP A 4 10.95 -55.01 7.19
N ARG A 5 11.29 -54.71 5.94
CA ARG A 5 11.07 -53.41 5.27
C ARG A 5 9.78 -53.48 4.43
N SER A 6 9.34 -52.33 3.91
CA SER A 6 8.16 -52.05 3.04
C SER A 6 6.89 -51.76 3.83
N GLU A 7 6.14 -50.68 3.60
CA GLU A 7 5.88 -49.91 2.36
C GLU A 7 5.75 -48.41 2.71
N LEU A 8 6.41 -47.55 1.91
CA LEU A 8 6.12 -46.12 1.83
C LEU A 8 5.42 -45.94 0.48
N ASP A 9 4.12 -45.63 0.51
CA ASP A 9 3.37 -45.23 -0.66
C ASP A 9 3.78 -43.80 -1.04
N GLU A 10 4.31 -43.67 -2.25
CA GLU A 10 4.52 -42.40 -2.95
C GLU A 10 3.16 -41.77 -3.27
N PHE A 11 2.82 -40.66 -2.61
CA PHE A 11 1.88 -39.70 -3.17
C PHE A 11 2.69 -38.57 -3.80
N GLN A 12 2.71 -38.57 -5.13
CA GLN A 12 3.15 -37.44 -5.95
C GLN A 12 2.20 -36.26 -5.70
N SER A 13 2.72 -35.16 -5.16
CA SER A 13 2.05 -33.86 -5.24
C SER A 13 2.48 -33.20 -6.55
N GLU A 14 1.55 -33.16 -7.51
CA GLU A 14 1.62 -32.22 -8.63
C GLU A 14 1.60 -30.81 -8.05
N THR A 15 2.70 -30.08 -8.24
CA THR A 15 2.80 -28.64 -8.00
C THR A 15 2.11 -27.93 -9.15
N ASP A 16 0.87 -27.50 -8.93
CA ASP A 16 0.25 -26.49 -9.78
C ASP A 16 0.67 -25.12 -9.26
N ASP A 17 1.52 -24.45 -10.05
CA ASP A 17 1.83 -23.03 -9.96
C ASP A 17 0.53 -22.20 -10.00
N TYR A 18 0.12 -21.66 -8.86
CA TYR A 18 -0.80 -20.52 -8.81
C TYR A 18 0.00 -19.28 -8.36
N CYS A 19 0.60 -18.62 -9.35
CA CYS A 19 1.00 -17.22 -9.23
C CYS A 19 -0.29 -16.40 -9.22
N GLY A 20 -0.82 -16.12 -8.02
CA GLY A 20 -1.89 -15.15 -7.82
C GLY A 20 -1.30 -13.91 -7.18
N GLU A 21 -1.28 -12.80 -7.92
CA GLU A 21 -1.06 -11.45 -7.39
C GLU A 21 -1.99 -11.23 -6.19
N LYS A 22 -1.41 -11.13 -4.99
CA LYS A 22 -2.14 -10.74 -3.79
C LYS A 22 -2.34 -9.23 -3.85
N ASN A 23 -3.49 -8.80 -4.38
CA ASN A 23 -4.04 -7.48 -4.04
C ASN A 23 -4.38 -7.49 -2.54
N SER A 24 -3.42 -7.07 -1.71
CA SER A 24 -3.64 -6.81 -0.29
C SER A 24 -4.59 -5.63 -0.14
N ILE A 25 -5.82 -5.91 0.27
CA ILE A 25 -6.79 -4.87 0.64
C ILE A 25 -6.45 -4.46 2.07
N ASN A 26 -5.75 -3.35 2.25
CA ASN A 26 -5.51 -2.78 3.59
C ASN A 26 -6.81 -2.14 4.16
N ARG A 27 -6.82 -1.89 5.47
CA ARG A 27 -7.87 -1.33 6.35
C ARG A 27 -8.76 -0.28 5.66
N ARG A 28 -8.18 0.68 4.93
CA ARG A 28 -8.94 1.74 4.23
C ARG A 28 -9.67 1.29 2.97
N SER A 29 -9.10 0.35 2.21
CA SER A 29 -9.73 -0.19 0.99
C SER A 29 -10.99 -1.00 1.32
N TYR A 30 -11.02 -1.69 2.47
CA TYR A 30 -12.24 -2.33 2.96
C TYR A 30 -13.27 -1.32 3.48
N LEU A 31 -12.88 -0.28 4.22
CA LEU A 31 -13.83 0.73 4.72
C LEU A 31 -14.51 1.51 3.58
N LYS A 32 -13.79 1.80 2.49
CA LYS A 32 -14.39 2.33 1.24
C LYS A 32 -15.38 1.34 0.59
N LEU A 33 -15.14 0.03 0.69
CA LEU A 33 -15.97 -1.02 0.10
C LEU A 33 -17.21 -1.38 0.96
N ALA A 34 -17.06 -1.38 2.29
CA ALA A 34 -18.13 -1.65 3.26
C ALA A 34 -19.15 -0.51 3.30
N GLY A 35 -18.71 0.74 3.13
CA GLY A 35 -19.62 1.88 2.89
C GLY A 35 -20.42 1.79 1.58
N ALA A 36 -19.99 0.95 0.63
CA ALA A 36 -20.63 0.82 -0.69
C ALA A 36 -21.57 -0.40 -0.81
N THR A 37 -21.54 -1.37 0.10
CA THR A 37 -22.27 -2.65 -0.02
C THR A 37 -23.58 -2.69 0.78
N ALA A 38 -24.40 -1.63 0.69
CA ALA A 38 -25.78 -1.65 1.14
C ALA A 38 -26.74 -1.03 0.11
N THR A 39 -26.73 -1.51 -1.14
CA THR A 39 -27.83 -1.22 -2.09
C THR A 39 -28.21 -2.46 -2.91
N VAL A 40 -28.89 -3.43 -2.29
CA VAL A 40 -29.66 -4.42 -3.05
C VAL A 40 -31.00 -3.77 -3.43
N LEU A 41 -31.09 -3.26 -4.66
CA LEU A 41 -32.34 -2.81 -5.27
C LEU A 41 -33.25 -4.01 -5.56
N GLY A 42 -34.01 -4.45 -4.55
CA GLY A 42 -35.16 -5.32 -4.71
C GLY A 42 -36.42 -4.48 -4.99
N ALA A 43 -36.81 -4.37 -6.25
CA ALA A 43 -38.00 -3.64 -6.65
C ALA A 43 -39.29 -4.40 -6.25
N SER A 44 -39.88 -4.05 -5.10
CA SER A 44 -41.34 -4.07 -4.91
C SER A 44 -41.76 -3.17 -3.75
N ALA A 45 -42.31 -2.02 -4.12
CA ALA A 45 -43.08 -1.04 -3.35
C ALA A 45 -43.27 -1.26 -1.82
N GLY A 46 -42.65 -0.37 -1.03
CA GLY A 46 -43.37 0.31 0.06
C GLY A 46 -43.00 -0.01 1.50
N VAL A 47 -41.74 0.16 1.89
CA VAL A 47 -41.34 0.75 3.20
C VAL A 47 -39.98 1.42 2.97
N SER A 48 -39.86 2.71 3.23
CA SER A 48 -38.56 3.38 3.31
C SER A 48 -37.88 2.92 4.60
N SER A 49 -37.13 1.81 4.55
CA SER A 49 -36.17 1.49 5.59
C SER A 49 -34.98 2.42 5.41
N VAL A 50 -34.96 3.52 6.16
CA VAL A 50 -33.69 4.14 6.54
C VAL A 50 -32.93 3.05 7.28
N SER A 51 -31.85 2.52 6.69
CA SER A 51 -30.91 1.70 7.45
C SER A 51 -30.34 2.61 8.52
N ALA A 52 -30.76 2.41 9.78
CA ALA A 52 -30.05 2.99 10.89
C ALA A 52 -28.60 2.50 10.77
N ALA A 53 -27.64 3.42 10.72
CA ALA A 53 -26.26 3.05 11.00
C ALA A 53 -26.27 2.36 12.37
N GLU A 54 -25.89 1.08 12.42
CA GLU A 54 -25.77 0.40 13.71
C GLU A 54 -24.71 1.14 14.52
N SER A 55 -25.08 1.65 15.69
CA SER A 55 -24.15 2.35 16.57
C SER A 55 -23.17 1.33 17.15
N THR A 56 -21.88 1.47 16.85
CA THR A 56 -20.84 0.68 17.50
C THR A 56 -20.73 1.05 18.98
N THR A 57 -20.32 0.11 19.82
CA THR A 57 -20.03 0.36 21.24
C THR A 57 -18.58 0.00 21.51
N GLN A 58 -17.76 0.98 21.87
CA GLN A 58 -16.37 0.77 22.23
C GLN A 58 -16.24 0.58 23.75
N LEU A 59 -15.46 -0.43 24.13
CA LEU A 59 -15.12 -0.80 25.50
C LEU A 59 -13.61 -0.73 25.64
N ILE A 60 -13.13 0.08 26.57
CA ILE A 60 -11.72 0.14 26.95
C ILE A 60 -11.58 -0.62 28.26
N LEU A 61 -10.82 -1.71 28.24
CA LEU A 61 -10.57 -2.50 29.44
C LEU A 61 -9.28 -2.01 30.07
N ASP A 62 -9.33 -0.83 30.69
CA ASP A 62 -8.21 -0.26 31.42
C ASP A 62 -7.89 -1.15 32.62
N TYR A 63 -6.73 -1.78 32.63
CA TYR A 63 -6.38 -2.70 33.69
C TYR A 63 -6.14 -1.98 35.02
N ASP A 64 -5.77 -0.69 35.02
CA ASP A 64 -5.50 0.11 36.22
C ASP A 64 -6.74 0.27 37.12
N ASP A 65 -7.94 0.12 36.54
CA ASP A 65 -9.22 0.18 37.24
C ASP A 65 -9.55 -1.09 38.05
N TYR A 66 -8.80 -2.18 37.89
CA TYR A 66 -9.11 -3.48 38.48
C TYR A 66 -8.04 -3.92 39.49
N SER A 67 -8.49 -4.56 40.57
CA SER A 67 -7.59 -5.10 41.61
C SER A 67 -7.13 -6.53 41.30
N SER A 68 -7.90 -7.27 40.51
CA SER A 68 -7.58 -8.64 40.10
C SER A 68 -8.15 -8.94 38.72
N PRO A 69 -7.49 -9.80 37.91
CA PRO A 69 -8.04 -10.22 36.62
C PRO A 69 -9.45 -10.83 36.69
N SER A 70 -9.84 -11.42 37.83
CA SER A 70 -11.20 -11.96 38.01
C SER A 70 -12.29 -10.91 38.25
N ASP A 71 -11.91 -9.65 38.49
CA ASP A 71 -12.87 -8.54 38.57
C ASP A 71 -13.37 -8.15 37.17
N LEU A 72 -12.57 -8.46 36.14
CA LEU A 72 -12.83 -8.13 34.73
C LEU A 72 -13.22 -9.35 33.90
N TYR A 73 -12.50 -10.47 34.06
CA TYR A 73 -12.66 -11.66 33.24
C TYR A 73 -13.31 -12.81 34.02
N ASN A 74 -14.08 -13.62 33.29
CA ASN A 74 -14.45 -14.94 33.75
C ASN A 74 -13.22 -15.87 33.67
N VAL A 75 -12.56 -16.06 34.81
CA VAL A 75 -11.38 -16.93 34.90
C VAL A 75 -11.81 -18.39 35.11
N ASN A 76 -11.52 -19.24 34.12
CA ASN A 76 -11.89 -20.67 34.17
C ASN A 76 -10.79 -21.58 33.57
N ASP A 77 -10.95 -22.90 33.71
CA ASP A 77 -10.02 -23.92 33.20
C ASP A 77 -8.53 -23.64 33.46
N ASN A 78 -8.21 -23.16 34.68
CA ASN A 78 -6.83 -22.94 35.11
C ASN A 78 -6.16 -24.30 35.37
N ARG A 79 -5.32 -24.74 34.43
CA ARG A 79 -4.57 -26.01 34.55
C ARG A 79 -3.14 -25.81 35.00
N SER A 80 -2.58 -24.61 34.89
CA SER A 80 -1.22 -24.33 35.37
C SER A 80 -1.14 -24.36 36.89
N GLY A 81 -2.25 -24.07 37.57
CA GLY A 81 -2.30 -23.89 39.01
C GLY A 81 -1.73 -22.56 39.47
N ILE A 82 -1.29 -21.71 38.54
CA ILE A 82 -0.80 -20.36 38.77
C ILE A 82 -1.95 -19.41 38.41
N ALA A 83 -2.36 -18.56 39.35
CA ALA A 83 -3.43 -17.61 39.11
C ALA A 83 -2.94 -16.51 38.15
N PRO A 84 -3.75 -16.10 37.16
CA PRO A 84 -3.48 -14.86 36.43
C PRO A 84 -3.37 -13.68 37.40
N GLU A 85 -2.47 -12.76 37.12
CA GLU A 85 -2.21 -11.59 37.97
C GLU A 85 -2.00 -10.34 37.11
N PHE A 86 -2.16 -9.17 37.73
CA PHE A 86 -1.66 -7.93 37.14
C PHE A 86 -0.25 -7.65 37.64
N VAL A 87 0.64 -7.25 36.73
CA VAL A 87 2.05 -6.93 37.01
C VAL A 87 2.34 -5.49 36.59
N SER A 88 3.27 -4.84 37.28
CA SER A 88 3.69 -3.46 36.97
C SER A 88 4.87 -3.37 35.99
N SER A 89 5.34 -4.51 35.46
CA SER A 89 6.40 -4.58 34.46
C SER A 89 6.50 -6.01 33.89
N PRO A 90 6.72 -6.16 32.57
CA PRO A 90 6.58 -5.11 31.55
C PRO A 90 5.13 -4.63 31.42
N THR A 91 4.94 -3.36 31.03
CA THR A 91 3.65 -2.77 30.61
C THR A 91 3.82 -2.03 29.28
N LYS A 92 2.73 -1.69 28.59
CA LYS A 92 2.75 -0.98 27.29
C LYS A 92 1.91 0.29 27.29
N VAL A 93 0.68 0.23 27.80
CA VAL A 93 -0.29 1.34 27.79
C VAL A 93 -0.70 1.71 29.21
N ASN A 94 -0.98 0.71 30.05
CA ASN A 94 -1.47 0.92 31.41
C ASN A 94 -0.30 0.86 32.43
N ASP A 95 -0.52 1.33 33.66
CA ASP A 95 0.44 1.15 34.76
C ASP A 95 0.57 -0.33 35.18
N GLN A 96 -0.42 -1.17 34.86
CA GLN A 96 -0.37 -2.62 35.03
C GLN A 96 -0.81 -3.43 33.80
N ALA A 97 -0.14 -4.55 33.58
CA ALA A 97 -0.42 -5.51 32.50
C ALA A 97 -0.92 -6.85 33.07
N LEU A 98 -1.76 -7.57 32.32
CA LEU A 98 -2.22 -8.91 32.69
C LEU A 98 -1.16 -9.95 32.35
N ARG A 99 -0.69 -10.72 33.34
CA ARG A 99 0.25 -11.82 33.16
C ARG A 99 -0.40 -13.18 33.37
N THR A 100 -0.14 -14.11 32.45
CA THR A 100 -0.53 -15.52 32.55
C THR A 100 0.70 -16.42 32.40
N GLU A 101 1.06 -17.15 33.46
CA GLU A 101 2.28 -17.97 33.49
C GLU A 101 2.01 -19.43 33.15
N PHE A 102 2.87 -20.00 32.32
CA PHE A 102 2.92 -21.43 32.04
C PHE A 102 3.63 -22.18 33.17
N SER A 103 3.04 -23.31 33.56
CA SER A 103 3.72 -24.34 34.34
C SER A 103 3.98 -25.56 33.44
N SER A 104 4.31 -26.71 34.02
CA SER A 104 4.46 -27.96 33.26
C SER A 104 3.12 -28.49 32.69
N ALA A 105 2.01 -27.81 33.00
CA ALA A 105 0.74 -28.07 32.36
C ALA A 105 0.65 -27.37 30.99
N GLN A 106 -0.07 -28.01 30.06
CA GLN A 106 -0.27 -27.50 28.70
C GLN A 106 -1.10 -26.21 28.61
N LYS A 107 -1.75 -25.78 29.69
CA LYS A 107 -2.69 -24.65 29.67
C LYS A 107 -2.48 -23.76 30.89
N THR A 108 -2.53 -22.45 30.69
CA THR A 108 -2.66 -21.46 31.77
C THR A 108 -4.11 -21.44 32.26
N ALA A 109 -4.82 -20.32 32.14
CA ALA A 109 -6.25 -20.18 32.38
C ALA A 109 -6.95 -19.61 31.13
N ASN A 110 -8.25 -19.82 31.03
CA ASN A 110 -9.10 -18.99 30.19
C ASN A 110 -9.44 -17.71 30.96
N LEU A 111 -9.38 -16.56 30.28
CA LEU A 111 -9.87 -15.29 30.77
C LEU A 111 -10.87 -14.75 29.75
N GLU A 112 -12.16 -15.04 29.96
CA GLU A 112 -13.20 -14.70 29.00
C GLU A 112 -13.89 -13.40 29.43
N TYR A 113 -13.85 -12.37 28.60
CA TYR A 113 -14.76 -11.24 28.70
C TYR A 113 -16.09 -11.65 28.09
N ARG A 114 -17.08 -11.94 28.94
CA ARG A 114 -18.37 -12.51 28.53
C ARG A 114 -19.40 -11.41 28.35
N PHE A 115 -19.82 -11.17 27.11
CA PHE A 115 -20.66 -10.03 26.77
C PHE A 115 -21.98 -10.00 27.54
N GLU A 116 -22.61 -11.16 27.77
CA GLU A 116 -23.84 -11.23 28.55
C GLU A 116 -23.64 -10.87 30.04
N GLU A 117 -22.50 -11.25 30.63
CA GLU A 117 -22.16 -10.92 32.03
C GLU A 117 -21.97 -9.39 32.21
N HIS A 118 -21.66 -8.68 31.13
CA HIS A 118 -21.52 -7.22 31.08
C HIS A 118 -22.73 -6.50 30.43
N GLY A 119 -23.83 -7.20 30.14
CA GLY A 119 -25.08 -6.59 29.68
C GLY A 119 -25.16 -6.27 28.18
N HIS A 120 -24.28 -6.84 27.37
CA HIS A 120 -24.23 -6.62 25.92
C HIS A 120 -24.93 -7.70 25.08
N GLY A 121 -25.53 -8.72 25.70
CA GLY A 121 -26.07 -9.87 24.98
C GLY A 121 -24.96 -10.67 24.28
N MET A 122 -25.30 -11.39 23.21
CA MET A 122 -24.32 -12.05 22.34
C MET A 122 -24.17 -11.29 21.02
N PRO A 123 -23.14 -10.45 20.84
CA PRO A 123 -23.02 -9.64 19.65
C PRO A 123 -22.80 -10.46 18.37
N ARG A 124 -23.26 -9.93 17.24
CA ARG A 124 -23.07 -10.52 15.92
C ARG A 124 -21.69 -10.19 15.31
N GLU A 125 -21.14 -9.05 15.72
CA GLU A 125 -19.92 -8.45 15.22
C GLU A 125 -19.09 -7.96 16.39
N VAL A 126 -17.82 -8.34 16.42
CA VAL A 126 -16.85 -7.90 17.41
C VAL A 126 -15.52 -7.62 16.73
N TYR A 127 -14.97 -6.45 17.01
CA TYR A 127 -13.56 -6.15 16.84
C TYR A 127 -12.89 -6.11 18.22
N THR A 128 -11.66 -6.60 18.34
CA THR A 128 -10.85 -6.42 19.53
C THR A 128 -9.39 -6.18 19.15
N ARG A 129 -8.70 -5.36 19.96
CA ARG A 129 -7.25 -5.13 19.88
C ARG A 129 -6.62 -5.25 21.24
N PHE A 130 -5.39 -5.74 21.29
CA PHE A 130 -4.59 -5.83 22.51
C PHE A 130 -3.11 -5.91 22.15
N TYR A 131 -2.25 -5.49 23.08
CA TYR A 131 -0.83 -5.77 23.02
C TYR A 131 -0.52 -7.10 23.70
N LEU A 132 0.36 -7.90 23.10
CA LEU A 132 0.85 -9.18 23.63
C LEU A 132 2.38 -9.15 23.73
N TYR A 133 2.91 -9.49 24.90
CA TYR A 133 4.32 -9.77 25.14
C TYR A 133 4.51 -11.25 25.51
N PRO A 134 5.03 -12.08 24.59
CA PRO A 134 5.38 -13.47 24.87
C PRO A 134 6.74 -13.53 25.58
N GLU A 135 6.74 -13.75 26.90
CA GLU A 135 7.94 -13.70 27.75
C GLU A 135 8.65 -15.06 27.80
N ASN A 136 9.92 -15.08 27.40
CA ASN A 136 10.83 -16.23 27.42
C ASN A 136 10.25 -17.48 26.73
N ILE A 137 9.68 -17.34 25.53
CA ILE A 137 9.08 -18.47 24.80
C ILE A 137 10.02 -18.92 23.68
N GLU A 138 10.47 -20.17 23.77
CA GLU A 138 11.18 -20.87 22.70
C GLU A 138 10.39 -22.12 22.32
N LEU A 139 10.20 -22.33 21.02
CA LEU A 139 9.42 -23.42 20.45
C LEU A 139 10.28 -24.35 19.57
N ASP A 140 10.17 -25.65 19.82
CA ASP A 140 10.65 -26.66 18.87
C ASP A 140 9.82 -26.64 17.58
N GLN A 141 10.38 -27.20 16.51
CA GLN A 141 9.69 -27.30 15.23
C GLN A 141 8.32 -27.99 15.40
N TYR A 142 7.28 -27.39 14.82
CA TYR A 142 5.87 -27.79 14.88
C TYR A 142 5.12 -27.51 16.18
N ASP A 143 5.76 -26.96 17.20
CA ASP A 143 5.08 -26.56 18.41
C ASP A 143 4.14 -25.38 18.16
N THR A 144 3.11 -25.27 19.00
CA THR A 144 2.10 -24.23 18.88
C THR A 144 1.72 -23.67 20.24
N VAL A 145 1.50 -22.36 20.32
CA VAL A 145 0.93 -21.69 21.48
C VAL A 145 -0.33 -20.95 21.04
N ARG A 146 -1.47 -21.25 21.68
CA ARG A 146 -2.70 -20.44 21.54
C ARG A 146 -2.69 -19.37 22.62
N ILE A 147 -3.07 -18.15 22.23
CA ILE A 147 -2.89 -16.93 23.03
C ILE A 147 -4.22 -16.22 23.33
N PHE A 148 -5.25 -16.41 22.51
CA PHE A 148 -6.46 -15.61 22.66
C PHE A 148 -7.67 -16.26 22.02
N TRP A 149 -8.84 -16.08 22.64
CA TRP A 149 -10.13 -16.43 22.07
C TRP A 149 -10.67 -15.28 21.22
N LEU A 150 -10.76 -15.50 19.92
CA LEU A 150 -11.07 -14.47 18.93
C LEU A 150 -12.07 -14.95 17.86
N PRO A 151 -13.30 -15.33 18.25
CA PRO A 151 -13.91 -15.29 19.57
C PRO A 151 -14.34 -16.70 20.02
N LEU A 152 -15.21 -16.81 21.03
CA LEU A 152 -15.82 -18.10 21.37
C LEU A 152 -17.32 -18.05 21.64
N THR A 153 -17.94 -19.21 21.54
CA THR A 153 -19.25 -19.57 22.06
C THR A 153 -19.16 -20.96 22.65
N ASN A 154 -19.31 -21.07 23.96
CA ASN A 154 -19.10 -22.31 24.68
C ASN A 154 -20.16 -23.35 24.30
N GLY A 155 -19.72 -24.59 24.09
CA GLY A 155 -20.61 -25.70 23.84
C GLY A 155 -19.88 -26.97 23.45
N SER A 156 -20.63 -28.03 23.17
CA SER A 156 -20.04 -29.31 22.77
C SER A 156 -19.35 -29.27 21.41
N GLY A 157 -19.66 -28.27 20.59
CA GLY A 157 -19.07 -28.03 19.26
C GLY A 157 -17.89 -27.07 19.26
N SER A 158 -17.52 -26.47 20.40
CA SER A 158 -16.52 -25.39 20.44
C SER A 158 -15.09 -25.86 20.73
N SER A 159 -14.88 -27.12 21.12
CA SER A 159 -13.55 -27.64 21.45
C SER A 159 -13.49 -29.18 21.47
N GLY A 160 -12.29 -29.74 21.71
CA GLY A 160 -12.11 -31.17 22.02
C GLY A 160 -12.47 -32.13 20.89
N GLY A 161 -12.50 -31.65 19.64
CA GLY A 161 -12.93 -32.40 18.46
C GLY A 161 -14.45 -32.53 18.28
N GLY A 162 -15.27 -31.94 19.14
CA GLY A 162 -16.73 -32.03 19.05
C GLY A 162 -17.30 -31.28 17.84
N GLY A 163 -18.12 -31.94 17.02
CA GLY A 163 -18.65 -31.40 15.77
C GLY A 163 -19.53 -30.17 15.97
N THR A 164 -19.26 -29.11 15.22
CA THR A 164 -20.02 -27.85 15.25
C THR A 164 -21.22 -27.97 14.31
N ASP A 165 -22.44 -27.86 14.84
CA ASP A 165 -23.68 -27.98 14.05
C ASP A 165 -24.44 -26.66 13.86
N GLY A 166 -23.87 -25.57 14.38
CA GLY A 166 -24.45 -24.24 14.32
C GLY A 166 -25.41 -23.90 15.46
N THR A 167 -25.59 -24.79 16.44
CA THR A 167 -26.42 -24.57 17.65
C THR A 167 -25.70 -24.93 18.95
N ASN A 168 -24.55 -25.59 18.86
CA ASN A 168 -23.88 -26.22 20.00
C ASN A 168 -22.52 -25.60 20.35
N GLY A 169 -22.33 -24.31 20.07
CA GLY A 169 -21.07 -23.60 20.28
C GLY A 169 -20.06 -23.76 19.14
N TRP A 170 -19.16 -22.78 19.05
CA TRP A 170 -18.11 -22.66 18.04
C TRP A 170 -16.97 -21.81 18.64
N SER A 171 -15.79 -21.83 18.05
CA SER A 171 -14.68 -21.04 18.58
C SER A 171 -13.63 -20.71 17.54
N ASN A 172 -12.84 -19.71 17.82
CA ASN A 172 -11.56 -19.48 17.20
C ASN A 172 -10.54 -19.13 18.29
N ALA A 173 -9.44 -19.86 18.30
CA ALA A 173 -8.25 -19.46 19.01
C ALA A 173 -7.20 -19.02 18.00
N ILE A 174 -6.58 -17.88 18.24
CA ILE A 174 -5.36 -17.49 17.53
C ILE A 174 -4.13 -17.86 18.36
N GLY A 175 -2.97 -17.90 17.70
CA GLY A 175 -1.73 -18.32 18.30
C GLY A 175 -0.54 -18.13 17.37
N PHE A 176 0.64 -18.57 17.81
CA PHE A 176 1.85 -18.59 17.01
C PHE A 176 2.52 -19.96 17.06
N ALA A 177 3.24 -20.32 16.00
CA ALA A 177 3.84 -21.64 15.85
C ALA A 177 5.18 -21.59 15.10
N HIS A 178 6.09 -22.51 15.45
CA HIS A 178 7.33 -22.71 14.71
C HIS A 178 7.07 -23.57 13.47
N ARG A 179 6.49 -22.94 12.45
CA ARG A 179 6.09 -23.53 11.17
C ARG A 179 6.15 -22.47 10.07
N ASN A 180 6.14 -22.91 8.81
CA ASN A 180 6.10 -22.04 7.63
C ASN A 180 7.29 -21.05 7.59
N ASP A 181 8.50 -21.57 7.80
CA ASP A 181 9.75 -20.80 7.81
C ASP A 181 9.72 -19.56 8.72
N SER A 182 9.06 -19.68 9.88
CA SER A 182 9.04 -18.65 10.91
C SER A 182 10.46 -18.22 11.31
N PRO A 183 10.69 -16.93 11.64
CA PRO A 183 11.99 -16.37 12.00
C PRO A 183 12.43 -16.78 13.42
N ALA A 184 12.46 -18.08 13.69
CA ALA A 184 12.78 -18.64 14.98
C ALA A 184 14.28 -18.46 15.31
N PRO A 185 14.63 -18.24 16.59
CA PRO A 185 13.75 -18.20 17.75
C PRO A 185 13.10 -16.84 18.02
N ASP A 186 13.49 -15.80 17.30
CA ASP A 186 13.09 -14.41 17.58
C ASP A 186 11.58 -14.19 17.34
N GLY A 187 10.98 -14.93 16.40
CA GLY A 187 9.55 -14.86 16.13
C GLY A 187 8.94 -16.15 15.59
N TYR A 188 7.62 -16.25 15.74
CA TYR A 188 6.83 -17.41 15.32
C TYR A 188 5.59 -16.95 14.54
N ASN A 189 5.27 -17.63 13.43
CA ASN A 189 4.20 -17.20 12.55
C ASN A 189 2.82 -17.41 13.19
N LEU A 190 1.94 -16.42 13.02
CA LEU A 190 0.56 -16.46 13.50
C LEU A 190 -0.21 -17.62 12.84
N PHE A 191 -1.11 -18.24 13.58
CA PHE A 191 -2.11 -19.15 13.05
C PHE A 191 -3.52 -18.83 13.58
N SER A 192 -4.51 -19.26 12.81
CA SER A 192 -5.92 -19.33 13.19
C SER A 192 -6.30 -20.79 13.46
N TYR A 193 -6.98 -21.07 14.57
CA TYR A 193 -7.46 -22.41 14.90
C TYR A 193 -8.94 -22.39 15.28
N SER A 194 -9.79 -22.87 14.38
CA SER A 194 -11.24 -22.64 14.45
C SER A 194 -12.07 -23.93 14.53
N TYR A 195 -13.20 -23.80 15.22
CA TYR A 195 -14.31 -24.74 15.25
C TYR A 195 -15.52 -24.05 14.63
N HIS A 196 -15.91 -24.45 13.43
CA HIS A 196 -17.05 -23.95 12.67
C HIS A 196 -17.74 -25.10 11.93
N MET A 197 -18.91 -24.86 11.32
CA MET A 197 -19.77 -25.91 10.75
C MET A 197 -19.14 -26.67 9.57
N ASP A 198 -18.12 -26.09 8.93
CA ASP A 198 -17.51 -26.62 7.69
C ASP A 198 -16.20 -27.35 7.92
N ARG A 199 -15.75 -27.39 9.17
CA ARG A 199 -14.49 -28.04 9.52
C ARG A 199 -14.59 -29.56 9.34
N SER A 200 -13.43 -30.19 9.18
CA SER A 200 -13.28 -31.64 9.35
C SER A 200 -12.42 -31.94 10.59
N GLY A 201 -12.53 -33.14 11.15
CA GLY A 201 -11.60 -33.64 12.19
C GLY A 201 -11.67 -32.90 13.53
N SER A 202 -10.53 -32.41 14.02
CA SER A 202 -10.36 -31.87 15.39
C SER A 202 -10.27 -30.34 15.45
N GLY A 203 -10.67 -29.62 14.41
CA GLY A 203 -10.55 -28.15 14.27
C GLY A 203 -9.83 -27.81 12.96
N ASP A 204 -10.14 -26.67 12.36
CA ASP A 204 -9.46 -26.16 11.17
C ASP A 204 -8.24 -25.33 11.61
N PHE A 205 -7.05 -25.64 11.11
CA PHE A 205 -5.80 -25.02 11.52
C PHE A 205 -5.14 -24.39 10.30
N GLU A 206 -5.06 -23.06 10.30
CA GLU A 206 -4.61 -22.27 9.16
C GLU A 206 -3.41 -21.41 9.59
N MET A 207 -2.22 -21.72 9.03
CA MET A 207 -1.01 -20.93 9.25
C MET A 207 -1.00 -19.68 8.38
N THR A 208 -0.39 -18.61 8.90
CA THR A 208 -0.02 -17.42 8.14
C THR A 208 1.50 -17.37 7.93
N SER A 209 1.99 -16.31 7.27
CA SER A 209 3.42 -15.98 7.17
C SER A 209 3.83 -14.79 8.06
N THR A 210 2.90 -14.21 8.81
CA THR A 210 3.15 -12.99 9.58
C THR A 210 3.64 -13.35 10.98
N PRO A 211 4.84 -12.90 11.39
CA PRO A 211 5.45 -13.27 12.66
C PRO A 211 4.84 -12.52 13.86
N VAL A 212 4.77 -13.22 14.99
CA VAL A 212 4.65 -12.65 16.34
C VAL A 212 6.03 -12.74 16.99
N TRP A 213 6.57 -11.61 17.45
CA TRP A 213 7.92 -11.49 18.01
C TRP A 213 7.96 -11.86 19.49
N MET A 214 8.97 -12.64 19.89
CA MET A 214 9.16 -13.09 21.27
C MET A 214 9.89 -12.01 22.08
N ASP A 215 9.60 -11.95 23.38
CA ASP A 215 10.17 -10.96 24.32
C ASP A 215 9.96 -9.49 23.89
N GLU A 216 8.82 -9.25 23.24
CA GLU A 216 8.46 -7.97 22.65
C GLU A 216 6.95 -7.74 22.65
N TRP A 217 6.53 -6.47 22.71
CA TRP A 217 5.13 -6.11 22.56
C TRP A 217 4.68 -6.22 21.10
N ASN A 218 3.64 -7.00 20.84
CA ASN A 218 3.01 -7.17 19.54
C ASN A 218 1.58 -6.62 19.60
N LEU A 219 1.20 -5.73 18.68
CA LEU A 219 -0.19 -5.33 18.55
C LEU A 219 -0.96 -6.41 17.78
N ILE A 220 -1.99 -6.98 18.38
CA ILE A 220 -2.86 -7.97 17.74
C ILE A 220 -4.26 -7.40 17.68
N GLU A 221 -4.86 -7.49 16.49
CA GLU A 221 -6.21 -7.05 16.23
C GLU A 221 -7.00 -8.18 15.55
N GLY A 222 -8.28 -8.27 15.86
CA GLY A 222 -9.18 -9.18 15.18
C GLY A 222 -10.57 -8.64 15.02
N TYR A 223 -11.14 -8.92 13.85
CA TYR A 223 -12.52 -8.63 13.53
C TYR A 223 -13.24 -9.90 13.13
N VAL A 224 -14.37 -10.14 13.78
CA VAL A 224 -15.20 -11.31 13.54
C VAL A 224 -16.65 -10.89 13.37
N ARG A 225 -17.26 -11.37 12.28
CA ARG A 225 -18.70 -11.23 12.02
C ARG A 225 -19.29 -12.61 11.84
N CYS A 226 -20.28 -12.95 12.66
CA CYS A 226 -21.06 -14.17 12.47
C CYS A 226 -21.75 -14.15 11.11
N ASN A 227 -21.91 -15.34 10.52
CA ASN A 227 -22.67 -15.50 9.31
C ASN A 227 -24.15 -15.12 9.49
N THR A 228 -24.81 -14.78 8.40
CA THR A 228 -26.26 -14.67 8.35
C THR A 228 -26.89 -16.08 8.30
N PHE A 229 -28.13 -16.19 8.76
CA PHE A 229 -28.86 -17.46 8.72
C PHE A 229 -30.34 -17.23 8.48
N SER A 230 -31.01 -18.20 7.85
CA SER A 230 -32.44 -18.16 7.62
C SER A 230 -33.03 -19.58 7.61
N GLY A 231 -34.21 -19.75 8.20
CA GLY A 231 -34.88 -21.06 8.24
C GLY A 231 -34.06 -22.19 8.88
N GLY A 232 -33.20 -21.87 9.86
CA GLY A 232 -32.30 -22.83 10.51
C GLY A 232 -31.09 -23.25 9.66
N SER A 233 -30.80 -22.54 8.57
CA SER A 233 -29.64 -22.77 7.72
C SER A 233 -28.68 -21.59 7.77
N ALA A 234 -27.38 -21.87 7.89
CA ALA A 234 -26.30 -20.89 7.89
C ALA A 234 -25.85 -20.56 6.45
N ASN A 235 -25.68 -19.29 6.13
CA ASN A 235 -25.04 -18.83 4.90
C ASN A 235 -23.52 -18.79 5.09
N ALA A 236 -22.75 -19.01 4.02
CA ALA A 236 -21.29 -18.96 4.04
C ALA A 236 -20.81 -17.51 3.79
N ASP A 237 -21.08 -16.63 4.75
CA ASP A 237 -20.80 -15.19 4.68
C ASP A 237 -20.27 -14.60 5.99
N GLY A 238 -19.85 -15.47 6.93
CA GLY A 238 -19.16 -15.10 8.15
C GLY A 238 -17.71 -14.70 7.87
N VAL A 239 -17.20 -13.74 8.64
CA VAL A 239 -15.89 -13.12 8.40
C VAL A 239 -15.01 -13.29 9.61
N MET A 240 -13.75 -13.61 9.38
CA MET A 240 -12.65 -13.45 10.33
C MET A 240 -11.49 -12.72 9.64
N ARG A 241 -10.95 -11.72 10.30
CA ARG A 241 -9.75 -10.99 9.88
C ARG A 241 -8.85 -10.72 11.07
N TYR A 242 -7.55 -10.89 10.89
CA TYR A 242 -6.56 -10.63 11.92
C TYR A 242 -5.43 -9.76 11.38
N TRP A 243 -4.98 -8.84 12.23
CA TRP A 243 -3.78 -8.05 11.99
C TRP A 243 -2.78 -8.30 13.09
N VAL A 244 -1.51 -8.38 12.71
CA VAL A 244 -0.39 -8.39 13.63
C VAL A 244 0.46 -7.20 13.26
N ASN A 245 0.69 -6.31 14.22
CA ASN A 245 1.56 -5.17 14.03
C ASN A 245 1.12 -4.29 12.84
N GLY A 246 -0.19 -4.17 12.61
CA GLY A 246 -0.78 -3.42 11.50
C GLY A 246 -0.83 -4.17 10.15
N GLU A 247 -0.10 -5.28 10.00
CA GLU A 247 -0.12 -6.11 8.78
C GLU A 247 -1.33 -7.05 8.80
N LEU A 248 -2.09 -7.12 7.69
CA LEU A 248 -3.18 -8.10 7.53
C LEU A 248 -2.60 -9.51 7.43
N ALA A 249 -2.64 -10.25 8.55
CA ALA A 249 -2.08 -11.58 8.66
C ALA A 249 -3.02 -12.68 8.12
N TYR A 250 -4.33 -12.49 8.25
CA TYR A 250 -5.33 -13.50 7.89
C TYR A 250 -6.65 -12.85 7.48
N GLU A 251 -7.28 -13.38 6.42
CA GLU A 251 -8.65 -13.07 6.04
C GLU A 251 -9.36 -14.29 5.49
N ARG A 252 -10.59 -14.51 5.95
CA ARG A 252 -11.54 -15.43 5.34
C ARG A 252 -12.98 -14.95 5.56
N THR A 253 -13.81 -15.07 4.53
CA THR A 253 -15.13 -14.40 4.45
C THR A 253 -16.30 -15.33 4.11
N ASP A 254 -16.07 -16.64 4.18
CA ASP A 254 -17.02 -17.69 3.79
C ASP A 254 -17.41 -18.62 4.96
N PHE A 255 -17.22 -18.19 6.21
CA PHE A 255 -17.48 -19.05 7.35
C PHE A 255 -18.98 -19.29 7.60
N ARG A 256 -19.28 -20.48 8.12
CA ARG A 256 -20.56 -20.85 8.78
C ARG A 256 -20.31 -21.22 10.23
N PHE A 257 -20.69 -20.35 11.14
CA PHE A 257 -20.55 -20.54 12.59
C PHE A 257 -21.84 -21.00 13.25
N THR A 258 -22.96 -20.39 12.88
CA THR A 258 -24.20 -20.46 13.68
C THR A 258 -25.47 -20.37 12.84
N THR A 259 -26.56 -20.90 13.40
CA THR A 259 -27.91 -20.92 12.81
C THR A 259 -28.96 -20.20 13.67
N SER A 260 -28.54 -19.59 14.80
CA SER A 260 -29.43 -18.99 15.79
C SER A 260 -28.80 -17.81 16.53
N GLU A 261 -29.65 -16.89 17.01
CA GLU A 261 -29.24 -15.73 17.82
C GLU A 261 -28.63 -16.14 19.17
N ASP A 262 -29.08 -17.25 19.76
CA ASP A 262 -28.57 -17.76 21.05
C ASP A 262 -27.21 -18.48 20.94
N ASN A 263 -26.56 -18.42 19.77
CA ASN A 263 -25.27 -19.04 19.49
C ASN A 263 -24.38 -18.08 18.68
N LEU A 264 -24.57 -16.77 18.89
CA LEU A 264 -23.67 -15.70 18.43
C LEU A 264 -22.44 -15.59 19.34
N ILE A 265 -21.67 -14.50 19.29
CA ILE A 265 -20.41 -14.38 20.04
C ILE A 265 -20.70 -14.25 21.53
N GLU A 266 -20.20 -15.20 22.33
CA GLU A 266 -20.36 -15.19 23.80
C GLU A 266 -19.29 -14.35 24.48
N GLY A 267 -18.06 -14.40 23.97
CA GLY A 267 -16.95 -13.67 24.54
C GLY A 267 -15.68 -13.70 23.71
N VAL A 268 -14.73 -12.90 24.17
CA VAL A 268 -13.34 -12.82 23.69
C VAL A 268 -12.42 -12.81 24.90
N GLY A 269 -11.15 -13.13 24.74
CA GLY A 269 -10.17 -12.83 25.79
C GLY A 269 -8.95 -13.74 25.86
N PRO A 270 -8.02 -13.43 26.77
CA PRO A 270 -6.75 -14.11 26.90
C PRO A 270 -6.86 -15.63 27.17
N LEU A 271 -5.92 -16.37 26.60
CA LEU A 271 -5.75 -17.81 26.71
C LEU A 271 -4.25 -18.13 26.71
N GLY A 272 -3.83 -19.21 27.37
CA GLY A 272 -2.51 -19.80 27.11
C GLY A 272 -2.65 -21.30 26.96
N TYR A 273 -2.36 -21.85 25.77
CA TYR A 273 -2.36 -23.30 25.54
C TYR A 273 -1.21 -23.73 24.65
N VAL A 274 -0.27 -24.50 25.18
CA VAL A 274 0.89 -25.03 24.47
C VAL A 274 0.68 -26.49 24.05
N VAL A 275 1.09 -26.81 22.83
CA VAL A 275 1.29 -28.18 22.34
C VAL A 275 2.73 -28.29 21.89
N GLY A 276 3.49 -29.20 22.53
CA GLY A 276 4.91 -29.37 22.26
C GLY A 276 5.76 -29.13 23.49
N SER A 277 6.66 -28.15 23.39
CA SER A 277 7.62 -27.72 24.42
C SER A 277 7.01 -27.47 25.80
N ASP A 278 7.83 -27.72 26.82
CA ASP A 278 7.54 -27.33 28.20
C ASP A 278 7.94 -25.86 28.40
N LEU A 279 6.93 -25.00 28.50
CA LEU A 279 7.11 -23.56 28.69
C LEU A 279 7.08 -23.16 30.18
N SER A 280 7.39 -24.07 31.10
CA SER A 280 7.44 -23.77 32.52
C SER A 280 8.32 -22.55 32.82
N GLY A 281 7.73 -21.50 33.39
CA GLY A 281 8.43 -20.25 33.72
C GLY A 281 8.37 -19.17 32.63
N SER A 282 7.86 -19.49 31.44
CA SER A 282 7.48 -18.53 30.41
C SER A 282 6.09 -17.97 30.68
N ALA A 283 5.74 -16.83 30.08
CA ALA A 283 4.43 -16.21 30.26
C ALA A 283 3.90 -15.53 29.00
N LEU A 284 2.60 -15.30 28.98
CA LEU A 284 1.95 -14.38 28.05
C LEU A 284 1.46 -13.18 28.85
N ILE A 285 1.89 -11.99 28.45
CA ILE A 285 1.54 -10.73 29.10
C ILE A 285 0.73 -9.89 28.12
N TYR A 286 -0.40 -9.34 28.58
CA TYR A 286 -1.35 -8.60 27.76
C TYR A 286 -1.52 -7.20 28.31
N ASP A 287 -1.73 -6.22 27.43
CA ASP A 287 -2.04 -4.84 27.81
C ASP A 287 -2.91 -4.12 26.77
N GLY A 288 -3.52 -3.01 27.14
CA GLY A 288 -4.28 -2.13 26.22
C GLY A 288 -5.45 -2.82 25.50
N HIS A 289 -6.17 -3.74 26.16
CA HIS A 289 -7.27 -4.49 25.54
C HIS A 289 -8.48 -3.58 25.31
N LYS A 290 -8.85 -3.38 24.04
CA LYS A 290 -10.05 -2.65 23.61
C LYS A 290 -10.97 -3.57 22.82
N ILE A 291 -12.28 -3.44 23.01
CA ILE A 291 -13.31 -4.21 22.30
C ILE A 291 -14.28 -3.23 21.64
N THR A 292 -14.67 -3.48 20.39
CA THR A 292 -15.76 -2.77 19.70
C THR A 292 -16.84 -3.78 19.34
N ILE A 293 -18.06 -3.50 19.80
CA ILE A 293 -19.26 -4.30 19.55
C ILE A 293 -20.05 -3.66 18.41
N GLY A 294 -20.56 -4.49 17.50
CA GLY A 294 -21.45 -4.06 16.42
C GLY A 294 -20.73 -3.60 15.15
N GLY A 295 -19.42 -3.84 15.04
CA GLY A 295 -18.65 -3.56 13.83
C GLY A 295 -17.19 -3.23 14.11
N MET A 296 -16.51 -2.76 13.06
CA MET A 296 -15.20 -2.12 13.17
C MET A 296 -15.36 -0.74 13.81
N PRO A 297 -14.33 -0.22 14.51
CA PRO A 297 -14.36 1.14 15.06
C PRO A 297 -14.52 2.20 13.94
N ASP A 298 -15.35 3.22 14.18
CA ASP A 298 -15.51 4.37 13.29
C ASP A 298 -14.33 5.35 13.50
N GLU A 299 -13.57 5.65 12.44
CA GLU A 299 -12.44 6.60 12.45
C GLU A 299 -12.87 8.05 12.79
N THR A 300 -14.17 8.37 12.76
CA THR A 300 -14.68 9.75 12.85
C THR A 300 -15.18 10.16 14.24
N SER A 301 -15.17 9.26 15.22
CA SER A 301 -15.73 9.53 16.56
C SER A 301 -14.69 9.71 17.67
N SER A 302 -13.40 9.89 17.35
CA SER A 302 -12.33 10.13 18.35
C SER A 302 -12.34 11.53 18.98
N THR A 303 -13.52 12.13 19.22
CA THR A 303 -13.61 13.39 19.97
C THR A 303 -13.57 13.21 21.49
N ASP A 304 -13.54 11.97 21.99
CA ASP A 304 -13.47 11.64 23.42
C ASP A 304 -12.37 10.59 23.73
N GLU A 305 -11.30 10.53 22.93
CA GLU A 305 -10.05 9.95 23.44
C GLU A 305 -9.62 10.79 24.65
N PRO A 306 -9.18 10.19 25.78
CA PRO A 306 -8.44 10.95 26.79
C PRO A 306 -7.28 11.59 26.03
N THR A 307 -7.23 12.92 26.00
CA THR A 307 -6.13 13.62 25.36
C THR A 307 -4.85 13.14 26.03
N ASP A 308 -4.09 12.31 25.32
CA ASP A 308 -2.67 12.18 25.58
C ASP A 308 -2.11 13.60 25.71
N PRO A 309 -1.23 13.84 26.71
CA PRO A 309 -0.66 15.16 26.94
C PRO A 309 -0.09 15.68 25.61
N ILE A 310 -0.67 16.75 25.04
CA ILE A 310 -0.31 17.41 23.76
C ILE A 310 0.68 16.57 22.98
N SER A 311 0.15 15.68 22.13
CA SER A 311 0.98 14.73 21.42
C SER A 311 2.12 15.47 20.71
N PRO A 312 3.40 15.06 20.88
CA PRO A 312 4.54 15.75 20.29
C PRO A 312 4.50 15.80 18.76
N TYR A 313 3.55 15.08 18.15
CA TYR A 313 3.33 14.91 16.71
C TYR A 313 2.75 16.14 16.00
N GLU A 314 1.96 16.99 16.68
CA GLU A 314 1.15 18.02 15.97
C GLU A 314 1.99 19.04 15.18
N ASP A 315 3.29 19.15 15.49
CA ASP A 315 4.24 20.07 14.86
C ASP A 315 5.40 19.37 14.12
N ASP A 316 5.46 18.03 14.05
CA ASP A 316 6.52 17.32 13.31
C ASP A 316 6.10 17.10 11.85
N PRO A 317 6.71 17.81 10.87
CA PRO A 317 6.37 17.65 9.46
C PRO A 317 6.83 16.32 8.85
N TYR A 318 7.63 15.53 9.58
CA TYR A 318 8.13 14.22 9.14
C TYR A 318 7.59 13.07 9.99
N PHE A 319 6.49 13.30 10.72
CA PHE A 319 5.72 12.25 11.36
C PHE A 319 4.43 11.97 10.60
N GLU A 320 4.09 10.69 10.48
CA GLU A 320 2.87 10.24 9.81
C GLU A 320 2.09 9.25 10.67
N ASP A 321 0.77 9.44 10.70
CA ASP A 321 -0.13 8.57 11.44
C ASP A 321 -0.10 7.15 10.83
N PRO A 322 0.03 6.08 11.62
CA PRO A 322 0.01 4.71 11.11
C PRO A 322 -1.18 4.37 10.20
N ALA A 323 -2.33 5.03 10.40
CA ALA A 323 -3.52 4.90 9.56
C ALA A 323 -3.32 5.36 8.11
N ASN A 324 -2.24 6.07 7.82
CA ASN A 324 -1.87 6.59 6.50
C ASN A 324 -0.84 5.73 5.76
N SER A 325 -0.46 4.56 6.29
CA SER A 325 0.48 3.60 5.68
C SER A 325 0.22 3.29 4.19
N ASP A 326 -1.04 3.28 3.74
CA ASP A 326 -1.42 3.04 2.34
C ASP A 326 -0.97 4.12 1.33
N GLN A 327 -0.50 5.27 1.82
CA GLN A 327 0.05 6.34 0.99
C GLN A 327 1.53 6.11 0.65
N TYR A 328 2.11 5.05 1.19
CA TYR A 328 3.52 4.75 1.09
C TYR A 328 3.73 3.36 0.48
N GLU A 329 4.78 3.22 -0.32
CA GLU A 329 5.13 1.98 -1.00
C GLU A 329 5.70 0.93 -0.04
N HIS A 330 6.44 1.38 0.97
CA HIS A 330 7.16 0.49 1.89
C HIS A 330 7.04 0.90 3.36
N GLN A 331 7.21 -0.08 4.23
CA GLN A 331 7.30 0.09 5.68
C GLN A 331 8.66 -0.44 6.13
N PHE A 332 9.44 0.37 6.85
CA PHE A 332 10.75 -0.02 7.35
C PHE A 332 10.77 0.02 8.88
N THR A 333 11.36 -1.00 9.51
CA THR A 333 11.68 -0.96 10.93
C THR A 333 13.18 -1.07 11.16
N TYR A 334 13.68 -0.22 12.05
CA TYR A 334 15.02 -0.33 12.61
C TYR A 334 14.90 -0.78 14.07
N ARG A 335 15.54 -1.89 14.42
CA ARG A 335 15.47 -2.47 15.77
C ARG A 335 16.85 -2.56 16.40
N ASP A 336 17.04 -1.88 17.53
CA ASP A 336 18.33 -1.85 18.20
C ASP A 336 18.38 -2.86 19.38
N PRO A 337 19.35 -3.81 19.42
CA PRO A 337 19.25 -4.95 20.31
C PRO A 337 20.10 -4.85 21.58
N SER A 338 20.95 -3.83 21.79
CA SER A 338 21.80 -3.86 23.01
C SER A 338 22.43 -2.56 23.50
N GLN A 339 22.61 -1.56 22.65
CA GLN A 339 23.30 -0.32 23.01
C GLN A 339 22.89 0.81 22.06
N THR A 340 22.85 2.04 22.55
CA THR A 340 22.49 3.21 21.74
C THR A 340 23.35 3.31 20.47
N SER A 341 22.74 3.50 19.30
CA SER A 341 23.43 3.58 18.00
C SER A 341 22.85 4.70 17.13
N THR A 342 23.72 5.54 16.55
CA THR A 342 23.30 6.46 15.50
C THR A 342 23.20 5.72 14.17
N TYR A 343 22.12 5.93 13.41
CA TYR A 343 21.94 5.35 12.09
C TYR A 343 21.42 6.36 11.08
N ARG A 344 21.66 6.07 9.80
CA ARG A 344 21.24 6.86 8.65
C ARG A 344 20.61 5.98 7.58
N ILE A 345 19.54 6.48 6.99
CA ILE A 345 18.83 5.87 5.87
C ILE A 345 18.78 6.89 4.74
N TYR A 346 19.23 6.48 3.55
CA TYR A 346 19.13 7.30 2.35
C TYR A 346 18.12 6.68 1.40
N VAL A 347 17.19 7.48 0.90
CA VAL A 347 16.05 7.03 0.08
C VAL A 347 15.97 7.84 -1.22
N ASP A 348 15.70 7.18 -2.34
CA ASP A 348 15.42 7.82 -3.64
C ASP A 348 13.97 8.32 -3.74
N GLY A 349 13.51 8.98 -2.69
CA GLY A 349 12.15 9.50 -2.59
C GLY A 349 11.90 10.13 -1.23
N GLU A 350 10.83 9.70 -0.58
CA GLU A 350 10.36 10.25 0.69
C GLU A 350 10.47 9.23 1.82
N ILE A 351 10.79 9.69 3.02
CA ILE A 351 10.75 8.90 4.23
C ILE A 351 10.18 9.74 5.38
N VAL A 352 9.25 9.16 6.12
CA VAL A 352 8.63 9.75 7.31
C VAL A 352 8.65 8.76 8.46
N GLN A 353 8.79 9.26 9.68
CA GLN A 353 8.62 8.47 10.88
C GLN A 353 7.15 8.14 11.10
N SER A 354 6.87 6.95 11.63
CA SER A 354 5.55 6.59 12.12
C SER A 354 5.69 5.61 13.28
N ASP A 355 4.81 5.72 14.28
CA ASP A 355 4.71 4.80 15.42
C ASP A 355 3.85 3.56 15.10
N TRP A 356 3.92 3.10 13.85
CA TRP A 356 3.20 1.91 13.40
C TRP A 356 3.76 0.64 14.04
N SER A 357 2.97 -0.42 14.10
CA SER A 357 3.42 -1.72 14.64
C SER A 357 3.88 -1.61 16.10
N GLN A 358 5.14 -1.95 16.36
CA GLN A 358 5.82 -1.90 17.64
C GLN A 358 6.64 -0.61 17.79
N ALA A 359 6.75 0.18 16.73
CA ALA A 359 7.55 1.39 16.72
C ALA A 359 7.01 2.41 17.72
N THR A 360 7.92 3.17 18.28
CA THR A 360 7.58 4.34 19.10
C THR A 360 8.16 5.58 18.46
N TYR A 361 7.50 6.71 18.66
CA TYR A 361 8.03 7.99 18.22
C TYR A 361 9.45 8.21 18.77
N ASN A 362 10.41 8.37 17.86
CA ASN A 362 11.78 8.69 18.17
C ASN A 362 11.98 10.20 17.94
N ASP A 363 12.21 10.94 19.01
CA ASP A 363 12.37 12.39 19.00
C ASP A 363 13.73 12.86 18.47
N THR A 364 14.62 11.91 18.16
CA THR A 364 15.93 12.17 17.54
C THR A 364 15.90 12.13 16.02
N VAL A 365 14.78 11.71 15.43
CA VAL A 365 14.62 11.66 13.96
C VAL A 365 14.79 13.05 13.36
N SER A 366 15.69 13.14 12.39
CA SER A 366 15.93 14.32 11.58
C SER A 366 15.96 13.92 10.12
N VAL A 367 15.03 14.45 9.32
CA VAL A 367 14.97 14.23 7.87
C VAL A 367 15.52 15.44 7.14
N THR A 368 16.45 15.21 6.22
CA THR A 368 16.96 16.20 5.26
C THR A 368 16.46 15.82 3.87
N PRO A 369 15.51 16.58 3.29
CA PRO A 369 15.00 16.35 1.94
C PRO A 369 16.09 16.31 0.86
N ALA A 370 15.83 15.59 -0.23
CA ALA A 370 16.76 15.43 -1.34
C ALA A 370 17.31 16.75 -1.92
N ASP A 371 16.48 17.79 -2.00
CA ASP A 371 16.85 19.13 -2.51
C ASP A 371 17.71 19.94 -1.54
N GLU A 372 17.78 19.54 -0.27
CA GLU A 372 18.64 20.14 0.76
C GLU A 372 19.88 19.28 1.07
N SER A 373 19.85 18.00 0.70
CA SER A 373 20.88 17.01 0.98
C SER A 373 22.07 17.11 0.01
N GLU A 374 23.30 17.11 0.53
CA GLU A 374 24.51 17.10 -0.32
C GLU A 374 24.61 15.87 -1.24
N SER A 375 23.90 14.78 -0.88
CA SER A 375 23.88 13.55 -1.66
C SER A 375 22.87 13.56 -2.82
N GLY A 376 21.90 14.48 -2.81
CA GLY A 376 20.74 14.45 -3.72
C GLY A 376 19.68 13.39 -3.38
N TYR A 377 19.85 12.66 -2.28
CA TYR A 377 18.87 11.72 -1.74
C TYR A 377 18.30 12.23 -0.42
N THR A 378 17.04 11.91 -0.13
CA THR A 378 16.46 12.18 1.18
C THR A 378 17.19 11.36 2.23
N MET A 379 17.72 12.02 3.25
CA MET A 379 18.49 11.40 4.33
C MET A 379 17.70 11.52 5.63
N LEU A 380 17.45 10.38 6.26
CA LEU A 380 16.99 10.30 7.65
C LEU A 380 18.19 9.95 8.55
N GLU A 381 18.39 10.72 9.62
CA GLU A 381 19.33 10.41 10.71
C GLU A 381 18.54 10.28 12.02
N ALA A 382 18.86 9.26 12.81
CA ALA A 382 18.24 9.03 14.12
C ALA A 382 19.19 8.27 15.06
N VAL A 383 18.84 8.27 16.35
CA VAL A 383 19.52 7.50 17.40
C VAL A 383 18.57 6.41 17.89
N GLY A 384 18.92 5.15 17.62
CA GLY A 384 18.23 3.99 18.16
C GLY A 384 18.66 3.75 19.60
N GLU A 385 17.71 3.59 20.52
CA GLU A 385 17.99 3.28 21.92
C GLU A 385 17.88 1.77 22.17
N PRO A 386 18.54 1.21 23.21
CA PRO A 386 18.49 -0.22 23.48
C PRO A 386 17.06 -0.73 23.65
N ASN A 387 16.69 -1.76 22.87
CA ASN A 387 15.35 -2.34 22.83
C ASN A 387 14.26 -1.37 22.31
N SER A 388 14.64 -0.33 21.56
CA SER A 388 13.68 0.48 20.81
C SER A 388 13.40 -0.15 19.45
N VAL A 389 12.21 0.17 18.94
CA VAL A 389 11.84 -0.08 17.55
C VAL A 389 11.47 1.28 16.99
N ASP A 390 12.14 1.65 15.91
CA ASP A 390 11.83 2.86 15.16
C ASP A 390 11.18 2.44 13.84
N GLY A 391 10.14 3.17 13.43
CA GLY A 391 9.26 2.81 12.33
C GLY A 391 9.17 3.93 11.32
N TYR A 392 9.22 3.55 10.03
CA TYR A 392 9.22 4.49 8.93
C TYR A 392 8.31 4.04 7.80
N PHE A 393 7.70 4.99 7.11
CA PHE A 393 7.06 4.79 5.82
C PHE A 393 7.89 5.44 4.71
N LEU A 394 7.95 4.79 3.54
CA LEU A 394 8.79 5.20 2.42
C LEU A 394 8.04 5.19 1.10
N ASN A 395 8.32 6.19 0.26
CA ASN A 395 8.09 6.18 -1.18
C ASN A 395 9.45 6.17 -1.86
N GLY A 396 9.70 5.18 -2.73
CA GLY A 396 11.04 4.90 -3.25
C GLY A 396 11.82 3.86 -2.41
N ASN A 397 13.02 3.55 -2.88
CA ASN A 397 13.94 2.54 -2.39
C ASN A 397 15.00 3.12 -1.44
N ILE A 398 15.44 2.30 -0.48
CA ILE A 398 16.63 2.56 0.30
C ILE A 398 17.86 2.37 -0.60
N VAL A 399 18.65 3.42 -0.79
CA VAL A 399 19.86 3.42 -1.63
C VAL A 399 21.16 3.26 -0.83
N ALA A 400 21.12 3.59 0.46
CA ALA A 400 22.21 3.38 1.40
C ALA A 400 21.69 3.31 2.84
N LEU A 401 22.37 2.53 3.67
CA LEU A 401 22.04 2.37 5.08
C LEU A 401 23.31 2.27 5.91
N TYR A 402 23.39 3.08 6.95
CA TYR A 402 24.52 3.12 7.89
C TYR A 402 24.01 3.00 9.32
N SER A 403 24.73 2.27 10.16
CA SER A 403 24.58 2.35 11.61
C SER A 403 25.94 2.22 12.29
N GLU A 404 26.16 2.96 13.39
CA GLU A 404 27.39 2.89 14.18
C GLU A 404 27.62 1.50 14.78
N HIS A 405 26.54 0.79 15.08
CA HIS A 405 26.51 -0.56 15.63
C HIS A 405 25.55 -1.45 14.83
N GLU A 406 25.83 -2.76 14.80
CA GLU A 406 24.94 -3.71 14.13
C GLU A 406 23.57 -3.72 14.83
N PRO A 407 22.47 -3.43 14.11
CA PRO A 407 21.13 -3.56 14.66
C PRO A 407 20.78 -5.02 14.90
N GLY A 408 19.71 -5.26 15.65
CA GLY A 408 19.23 -6.59 16.01
C GLY A 408 18.53 -7.21 14.83
N SER A 409 17.64 -6.43 14.24
CA SER A 409 16.99 -6.75 13.00
C SER A 409 16.55 -5.47 12.29
N MET A 410 16.39 -5.58 10.98
CA MET A 410 15.74 -4.57 10.17
C MET A 410 14.79 -5.28 9.24
N TRP A 411 13.63 -4.67 9.00
CA TRP A 411 12.59 -5.25 8.15
C TRP A 411 12.13 -4.23 7.14
N LEU A 412 12.07 -4.62 5.87
CA LEU A 412 11.51 -3.84 4.79
C LEU A 412 10.27 -4.57 4.25
N SER A 413 9.09 -4.03 4.53
CA SER A 413 7.79 -4.57 4.09
C SER A 413 7.60 -6.06 4.40
N GLY A 414 8.02 -6.48 5.61
CA GLY A 414 7.91 -7.86 6.08
C GLY A 414 9.08 -8.78 5.70
N GLU A 415 10.03 -8.32 4.89
CA GLU A 415 11.27 -9.05 4.57
C GLU A 415 12.42 -8.57 5.46
N GLN A 416 13.17 -9.50 6.05
CA GLN A 416 14.34 -9.16 6.85
C GLN A 416 15.47 -8.68 5.94
N VAL A 417 16.04 -7.52 6.25
CA VAL A 417 17.19 -6.95 5.53
C VAL A 417 18.37 -6.74 6.47
N TYR A 418 19.59 -6.70 5.91
CA TYR A 418 20.84 -6.57 6.65
C TYR A 418 21.62 -5.34 6.20
N LEU A 419 22.45 -4.78 7.08
CA LEU A 419 23.34 -3.66 6.73
C LEU A 419 24.22 -3.97 5.52
N SER A 420 24.63 -5.23 5.36
CA SER A 420 25.45 -5.70 4.25
C SER A 420 24.76 -5.67 2.88
N ASP A 421 23.43 -5.57 2.86
CA ASP A 421 22.66 -5.52 1.61
C ASP A 421 22.74 -4.14 0.96
N TYR A 422 23.15 -3.12 1.73
CA TYR A 422 23.21 -1.72 1.30
C TYR A 422 24.64 -1.16 1.45
N PRO A 423 25.06 -0.21 0.60
CA PRO A 423 26.25 0.56 0.87
C PRO A 423 26.02 1.50 2.08
N SER A 424 27.10 1.86 2.78
CA SER A 424 27.03 2.75 3.94
C SER A 424 26.87 4.24 3.60
N GLU A 425 27.06 4.60 2.33
CA GLU A 425 26.86 5.94 1.80
C GLU A 425 26.19 5.81 0.43
N PRO A 426 25.32 6.76 0.03
CA PRO A 426 24.67 6.71 -1.26
C PRO A 426 25.70 6.87 -2.38
N PRO A 427 25.43 6.31 -3.58
CA PRO A 427 26.31 6.52 -4.73
C PRO A 427 26.45 8.02 -5.01
N THR A 428 27.69 8.48 -5.17
CA THR A 428 27.94 9.87 -5.56
C THR A 428 27.47 10.10 -6.99
N ASN A 429 26.91 11.28 -7.29
CA ASN A 429 26.42 11.67 -8.62
C ASN A 429 27.46 11.50 -9.77
N ASP A 430 28.74 11.34 -9.45
CA ASP A 430 29.79 11.07 -10.42
C ASP A 430 29.75 9.63 -10.99
N ASP A 431 29.19 8.66 -10.26
CA ASP A 431 29.18 7.24 -10.61
C ASP A 431 27.86 6.76 -11.26
N THR A 432 26.82 7.58 -11.26
CA THR A 432 25.53 7.25 -11.87
C THR A 432 25.67 7.21 -13.40
N PRO A 433 25.38 6.08 -14.07
CA PRO A 433 25.45 6.00 -15.52
C PRO A 433 24.49 6.99 -16.18
N LEU A 434 24.99 7.81 -17.11
CA LEU A 434 24.17 8.71 -17.92
C LEU A 434 23.56 7.95 -19.10
N GLU A 435 22.50 7.20 -18.81
CA GLU A 435 21.87 6.25 -19.72
C GLU A 435 20.97 6.92 -20.77
N ASN A 436 20.43 8.11 -20.48
CA ASN A 436 19.55 8.84 -21.38
C ASN A 436 20.33 9.78 -22.31
N MET A 437 19.83 9.95 -23.53
CA MET A 437 20.39 10.81 -24.56
C MET A 437 19.32 11.78 -25.08
N LEU A 438 19.46 13.06 -24.78
CA LEU A 438 18.65 14.13 -25.36
C LEU A 438 19.41 14.76 -26.54
N LEU A 439 18.73 14.96 -27.66
CA LEU A 439 19.26 15.65 -28.83
C LEU A 439 18.32 16.79 -29.22
N ILE A 440 18.87 17.98 -29.33
CA ILE A 440 18.23 19.17 -29.88
C ILE A 440 18.81 19.40 -31.28
N ASP A 441 18.00 19.22 -32.32
CA ASP A 441 18.41 19.31 -33.73
C ASP A 441 17.81 20.55 -34.39
N GLY A 442 18.62 21.59 -34.55
CA GLY A 442 18.22 22.75 -35.34
C GLY A 442 18.58 22.65 -36.83
N ILE A 443 19.12 21.52 -37.32
CA ILE A 443 19.46 21.40 -38.73
C ILE A 443 18.20 21.44 -39.60
N GLY A 444 18.08 22.51 -40.40
CA GLY A 444 16.93 22.73 -41.28
C GLY A 444 15.91 23.72 -40.73
N SER A 445 16.06 24.14 -39.47
CA SER A 445 15.29 25.22 -38.85
C SER A 445 15.49 26.56 -39.56
N SER A 446 14.48 27.42 -39.53
CA SER A 446 14.51 28.74 -40.17
C SER A 446 14.91 29.85 -39.20
N GLY A 447 15.99 29.66 -38.44
CA GLY A 447 16.42 30.66 -37.46
C GLY A 447 17.32 30.07 -36.38
N SER A 448 17.25 30.66 -35.19
CA SER A 448 17.80 30.07 -33.96
C SER A 448 16.64 29.72 -33.05
N SER A 449 16.70 28.55 -32.42
CA SER A 449 15.75 28.11 -31.41
C SER A 449 16.42 28.11 -30.04
N ARG A 450 15.77 28.69 -29.04
CA ARG A 450 16.18 28.58 -27.64
C ARG A 450 15.52 27.37 -27.02
N TYR A 451 16.23 26.69 -26.14
CA TYR A 451 15.67 25.59 -25.36
C TYR A 451 16.08 25.68 -23.90
N GLU A 452 15.22 25.13 -23.06
CA GLU A 452 15.39 25.00 -21.63
C GLU A 452 14.81 23.66 -21.19
N PHE A 453 15.54 22.87 -20.39
CA PHE A 453 15.05 21.61 -19.86
C PHE A 453 15.57 21.31 -18.44
N ARG A 454 14.87 20.43 -17.74
CA ARG A 454 15.23 19.93 -16.41
C ARG A 454 15.24 18.42 -16.36
N VAL A 455 16.20 17.85 -15.64
CA VAL A 455 16.29 16.41 -15.35
C VAL A 455 16.36 16.18 -13.85
N SER A 456 15.90 15.01 -13.39
CA SER A 456 16.00 14.63 -11.97
C SER A 456 17.41 14.19 -11.55
N GLY A 457 18.32 13.95 -12.50
CA GLY A 457 19.69 13.50 -12.25
C GLY A 457 20.76 14.39 -12.88
N ARG A 458 21.96 13.82 -13.05
CA ARG A 458 23.11 14.55 -13.60
C ARG A 458 22.97 14.70 -15.11
N VAL A 459 23.45 15.81 -15.66
CA VAL A 459 23.49 16.06 -17.11
C VAL A 459 24.87 16.52 -17.59
N GLU A 460 25.32 15.98 -18.72
CA GLU A 460 26.58 16.32 -19.38
C GLU A 460 26.36 16.57 -20.87
N LYS A 461 27.14 17.50 -21.45
CA LYS A 461 27.16 17.72 -22.91
C LYS A 461 27.70 16.48 -23.63
N SER A 462 27.12 16.19 -24.79
CA SER A 462 27.49 15.05 -25.63
C SER A 462 27.80 15.50 -27.06
N ASN A 463 28.70 14.77 -27.71
CA ASN A 463 29.00 14.95 -29.14
C ASN A 463 28.17 14.01 -30.04
N TYR A 464 27.07 13.44 -29.51
CA TYR A 464 26.18 12.56 -30.25
C TYR A 464 25.71 13.22 -31.54
N ARG A 465 25.74 12.48 -32.67
CA ARG A 465 25.41 12.99 -34.02
C ARG A 465 26.13 14.30 -34.42
N ALA A 466 27.37 14.46 -33.96
CA ALA A 466 28.19 15.64 -34.19
C ALA A 466 27.60 16.93 -33.60
N ALA A 467 26.84 16.78 -32.51
CA ALA A 467 26.43 17.89 -31.66
C ALA A 467 27.64 18.65 -31.10
N SER A 468 27.43 19.94 -30.87
CA SER A 468 28.46 20.82 -30.40
C SER A 468 28.71 20.62 -28.91
N ILE A 469 29.98 20.77 -28.49
CA ILE A 469 30.34 20.91 -27.08
C ILE A 469 31.12 22.22 -26.99
N ASN A 470 30.46 23.23 -26.45
CA ASN A 470 31.01 24.58 -26.30
C ASN A 470 30.56 25.16 -24.95
N ASP A 471 30.95 26.39 -24.64
CA ASP A 471 30.60 27.04 -23.35
C ASP A 471 29.34 27.94 -23.48
N ASP A 472 28.61 27.89 -24.60
CA ASP A 472 27.44 28.72 -24.87
C ASP A 472 26.19 28.22 -24.12
N ASP A 473 26.03 26.89 -23.94
CA ASP A 473 24.97 26.35 -23.07
C ASP A 473 25.39 26.38 -21.60
N VAL A 474 24.44 26.72 -20.73
CA VAL A 474 24.62 26.75 -19.28
C VAL A 474 23.97 25.50 -18.68
N ILE A 475 24.72 24.79 -17.85
CA ILE A 475 24.23 23.69 -17.03
C ILE A 475 24.40 24.12 -15.57
N ASP A 476 23.30 24.11 -14.82
CA ASP A 476 23.25 24.40 -13.39
C ASP A 476 22.35 23.37 -12.71
N ASP A 477 22.94 22.42 -11.98
CA ASP A 477 22.22 21.42 -11.18
C ASP A 477 21.03 20.72 -11.89
N GLY A 478 21.29 20.06 -13.02
CA GLY A 478 20.25 19.36 -13.80
C GLY A 478 19.37 20.29 -14.66
N HIS A 479 19.50 21.61 -14.52
CA HIS A 479 18.86 22.61 -15.38
C HIS A 479 19.79 23.02 -16.51
N VAL A 480 19.28 22.97 -17.75
CA VAL A 480 20.07 23.30 -18.94
C VAL A 480 19.37 24.35 -19.78
N THR A 481 20.10 25.38 -20.18
CA THR A 481 19.65 26.38 -21.15
C THR A 481 20.64 26.49 -22.29
N GLY A 482 20.14 26.54 -23.52
CA GLY A 482 20.98 26.61 -24.70
C GLY A 482 20.29 27.21 -25.92
N THR A 483 20.99 27.21 -27.05
CA THR A 483 20.46 27.74 -28.31
C THR A 483 21.05 26.97 -29.49
N VAL A 484 20.18 26.38 -30.30
CA VAL A 484 20.55 25.78 -31.58
C VAL A 484 20.16 26.68 -32.75
N GLY A 485 20.86 26.52 -33.86
CA GLY A 485 20.47 27.07 -35.17
C GLY A 485 20.68 25.98 -36.21
N GLY A 486 21.40 26.23 -37.30
CA GLY A 486 21.78 25.19 -38.27
C GLY A 486 22.76 24.11 -37.76
N TRP A 487 22.79 23.82 -36.46
CA TRP A 487 23.62 22.83 -35.76
C TRP A 487 22.80 22.07 -34.72
N ARG A 488 23.46 21.15 -34.00
CA ARG A 488 22.87 20.29 -32.96
C ARG A 488 23.56 20.51 -31.63
N ASP A 489 22.81 20.34 -30.56
CA ASP A 489 23.32 20.16 -29.21
C ASP A 489 22.76 18.85 -28.63
N ALA A 490 23.54 18.16 -27.81
CA ALA A 490 23.13 16.87 -27.25
C ALA A 490 23.63 16.74 -25.81
N TYR A 491 22.88 15.98 -25.02
CA TYR A 491 23.11 15.80 -23.60
C TYR A 491 22.93 14.35 -23.20
N LYS A 492 23.84 13.85 -22.36
CA LYS A 492 23.65 12.60 -21.63
C LYS A 492 23.19 12.91 -20.23
N PHE A 493 22.20 12.19 -19.72
CA PHE A 493 21.74 12.39 -18.35
C PHE A 493 21.31 11.10 -17.66
N SER A 494 21.27 11.12 -16.31
CA SER A 494 20.64 10.10 -15.47
C SER A 494 19.30 10.60 -14.94
N GLY A 495 18.43 9.69 -14.48
CA GLY A 495 17.09 10.04 -14.03
C GLY A 495 16.13 10.37 -15.18
N GLU A 496 15.06 11.09 -14.88
CA GLU A 496 13.96 11.39 -15.81
C GLU A 496 14.04 12.81 -16.37
N LEU A 497 13.54 13.01 -17.59
CA LEU A 497 13.32 14.35 -18.16
C LEU A 497 12.03 14.92 -17.55
N GLN A 498 12.15 15.96 -16.73
CA GLN A 498 11.02 16.53 -15.98
C GLN A 498 10.22 17.54 -16.81
N ASP A 499 10.92 18.36 -17.60
CA ASP A 499 10.32 19.40 -18.45
C ASP A 499 11.27 19.77 -19.60
N ILE A 500 10.71 20.20 -20.73
CA ILE A 500 11.46 20.73 -21.88
C ILE A 500 10.62 21.74 -22.66
N THR A 501 11.21 22.89 -22.95
CA THR A 501 10.61 23.94 -23.78
C THR A 501 11.55 24.31 -24.92
N VAL A 502 10.97 24.58 -26.10
CA VAL A 502 11.69 25.04 -27.28
C VAL A 502 10.97 26.24 -27.90
N ASP A 503 11.62 27.39 -27.88
CA ASP A 503 11.19 28.60 -28.59
C ASP A 503 11.89 28.66 -29.95
N GLY A 504 11.28 28.06 -30.97
CA GLY A 504 11.73 28.04 -32.37
C GLY A 504 11.52 26.70 -33.08
N ASP A 505 12.02 26.57 -34.31
CA ASP A 505 11.79 25.40 -35.18
C ASP A 505 12.77 24.22 -34.94
N ALA A 506 13.28 24.02 -33.72
CA ALA A 506 14.23 22.93 -33.47
C ALA A 506 13.50 21.64 -33.08
N ASP A 507 13.93 20.51 -33.65
CA ASP A 507 13.36 19.21 -33.31
C ASP A 507 14.06 18.64 -32.06
N VAL A 508 13.30 17.98 -31.18
CA VAL A 508 13.82 17.35 -29.97
C VAL A 508 13.64 15.84 -30.05
N SER A 509 14.65 15.09 -29.63
CA SER A 509 14.50 13.64 -29.44
C SER A 509 15.14 13.15 -28.15
N LEU A 510 14.45 12.24 -27.46
CA LEU A 510 14.92 11.51 -26.28
C LEU A 510 15.15 10.05 -26.65
N ASN A 511 16.37 9.56 -26.41
CA ASN A 511 16.77 8.19 -26.72
C ASN A 511 16.51 7.76 -28.19
N GLY A 512 16.43 8.75 -29.09
CA GLY A 512 16.17 8.55 -30.51
C GLY A 512 14.69 8.60 -30.92
N GLU A 513 13.77 8.81 -29.97
CA GLU A 513 12.35 9.06 -30.20
C GLU A 513 12.07 10.57 -30.17
N GLU A 514 11.30 11.08 -31.13
CA GLU A 514 11.00 12.50 -31.28
C GLU A 514 9.96 12.94 -30.22
N ILE A 515 10.21 14.06 -29.53
CA ILE A 515 9.30 14.65 -28.54
C ILE A 515 8.71 15.92 -29.15
N ASP A 516 7.38 16.04 -29.12
CA ASP A 516 6.70 17.28 -29.48
C ASP A 516 6.88 18.32 -28.37
N THR A 517 7.41 19.49 -28.75
CA THR A 517 7.77 20.57 -27.83
C THR A 517 7.09 21.89 -28.20
N SER A 518 6.09 21.84 -29.09
CA SER A 518 5.32 23.01 -29.49
C SER A 518 4.27 23.39 -28.45
N ASP A 519 4.38 24.61 -27.90
CA ASP A 519 3.43 25.21 -26.94
C ASP A 519 2.12 25.71 -27.59
N ASP A 520 1.62 25.04 -28.65
CA ASP A 520 0.41 25.48 -29.37
C ASP A 520 -0.83 24.70 -28.91
N ASP A 521 -1.47 25.16 -27.83
CA ASP A 521 -2.82 24.75 -27.39
C ASP A 521 -3.95 25.32 -28.30
N ASP A 522 -3.63 25.63 -29.56
CA ASP A 522 -4.56 26.04 -30.63
C ASP A 522 -4.06 25.40 -31.96
N GLU A 523 -4.38 24.13 -32.24
CA GLU A 523 -3.96 23.46 -33.48
C GLU A 523 -4.44 24.22 -34.73
N LEU A 524 -3.52 24.94 -35.38
CA LEU A 524 -3.73 25.54 -36.70
C LEU A 524 -3.32 24.56 -37.80
N SER A 525 -4.30 24.03 -38.52
CA SER A 525 -4.09 23.16 -39.68
C SER A 525 -3.74 23.95 -40.95
N THR A 526 -3.02 23.31 -41.88
CA THR A 526 -2.67 23.91 -43.19
C THR A 526 -3.41 23.22 -44.33
N LEU A 527 -4.22 23.96 -45.09
CA LEU A 527 -4.86 23.49 -46.33
C LEU A 527 -3.98 23.85 -47.54
N THR A 528 -3.55 22.85 -48.31
CA THR A 528 -2.72 23.04 -49.52
C THR A 528 -3.44 22.55 -50.77
N ILE A 529 -3.49 23.37 -51.82
CA ILE A 529 -4.10 23.04 -53.11
C ILE A 529 -3.04 23.21 -54.19
N VAL A 530 -2.81 22.16 -54.99
CA VAL A 530 -1.71 22.13 -55.96
C VAL A 530 -2.28 22.15 -57.38
N GLY A 531 -1.93 23.14 -58.20
CA GLY A 531 -2.35 23.24 -59.60
C GLY A 531 -1.74 22.14 -60.47
N ASN A 532 -2.50 21.63 -61.45
CA ASN A 532 -2.06 20.53 -62.33
C ASN A 532 -1.86 20.93 -63.80
N GLY A 533 -1.87 22.23 -64.09
CA GLY A 533 -1.72 22.79 -65.43
C GLY A 533 -3.03 23.01 -66.20
N ASN A 534 -4.19 22.72 -65.59
CA ASN A 534 -5.52 23.12 -66.07
C ASN A 534 -6.17 24.01 -65.02
N GLU A 535 -7.00 24.96 -65.46
CA GLU A 535 -7.74 25.85 -64.55
C GLU A 535 -8.74 25.04 -63.71
N VAL A 536 -8.68 25.20 -62.39
CA VAL A 536 -9.53 24.54 -61.39
C VAL A 536 -10.04 25.61 -60.43
N SER A 537 -11.35 25.68 -60.22
CA SER A 537 -11.97 26.54 -59.21
C SER A 537 -12.46 25.73 -58.01
N TYR A 538 -12.28 26.25 -56.81
CA TYR A 538 -12.59 25.56 -55.56
C TYR A 538 -13.20 26.49 -54.50
N GLU A 539 -13.86 25.88 -53.53
CA GLU A 539 -14.35 26.50 -52.31
C GLU A 539 -14.00 25.61 -51.11
N ALA A 540 -13.57 26.23 -50.00
CA ALA A 540 -13.29 25.55 -48.75
C ALA A 540 -13.88 26.33 -47.56
N THR A 541 -14.42 25.60 -46.57
CA THR A 541 -15.01 26.15 -45.35
C THR A 541 -14.44 25.41 -44.14
N VAL A 542 -14.14 26.15 -43.07
CA VAL A 542 -13.65 25.64 -41.79
C VAL A 542 -14.61 26.04 -40.66
N ASP A 543 -14.57 25.34 -39.52
CA ASP A 543 -15.36 25.70 -38.34
C ASP A 543 -14.64 26.72 -37.42
N GLY A 544 -13.38 27.07 -37.73
CA GLY A 544 -12.64 28.17 -37.13
C GLY A 544 -12.40 29.34 -38.09
N SER A 545 -11.20 29.91 -38.02
CA SER A 545 -10.77 31.03 -38.87
C SER A 545 -9.82 30.55 -39.97
N ILE A 546 -9.82 31.17 -41.16
CA ILE A 546 -8.93 30.81 -42.28
C ILE A 546 -8.23 32.04 -42.87
N GLU A 547 -6.92 31.92 -43.08
CA GLU A 547 -6.08 32.97 -43.65
C GLU A 547 -5.19 32.45 -44.79
N ILE A 548 -4.73 33.35 -45.65
CA ILE A 548 -3.87 33.03 -46.80
C ILE A 548 -2.41 33.03 -46.36
N VAL A 549 -1.73 31.90 -46.54
CA VAL A 549 -0.29 31.77 -46.25
C VAL A 549 0.53 32.01 -47.52
N SER A 550 0.09 31.47 -48.66
CA SER A 550 0.80 31.67 -49.94
C SER A 550 -0.10 31.40 -51.15
N GLY A 551 0.05 32.20 -52.20
CA GLY A 551 -0.68 32.08 -53.46
C GLY A 551 -1.69 33.22 -53.66
N ASP A 552 -1.66 33.86 -54.83
CA ASP A 552 -2.43 35.07 -55.12
C ASP A 552 -3.81 34.80 -55.76
N GLY A 553 -4.26 33.55 -55.82
CA GLY A 553 -5.48 33.15 -56.54
C GLY A 553 -6.74 32.98 -55.70
N ALA A 554 -6.77 33.49 -54.47
CA ALA A 554 -8.01 33.59 -53.69
C ALA A 554 -8.87 34.74 -54.25
N GLU A 555 -10.02 34.42 -54.81
CA GLU A 555 -10.95 35.39 -55.39
C GLU A 555 -11.83 36.05 -54.33
N SER A 556 -12.13 35.32 -53.26
CA SER A 556 -12.83 35.83 -52.08
C SER A 556 -12.42 35.06 -50.83
N LEU A 557 -12.14 35.79 -49.74
CA LEU A 557 -11.87 35.25 -48.41
C LEU A 557 -12.83 35.89 -47.42
N SER A 558 -13.45 35.06 -46.58
CA SER A 558 -14.18 35.44 -45.38
C SER A 558 -13.51 34.81 -44.16
N ASP A 559 -13.93 35.19 -42.95
CA ASP A 559 -13.32 34.71 -41.71
C ASP A 559 -13.20 33.17 -41.64
N SER A 560 -14.15 32.42 -42.22
CA SER A 560 -14.19 30.94 -42.15
C SER A 560 -14.29 30.24 -43.52
N SER A 561 -14.16 30.96 -44.63
CA SER A 561 -14.33 30.39 -45.98
C SER A 561 -13.45 31.07 -47.02
N VAL A 562 -12.93 30.28 -47.96
CA VAL A 562 -12.14 30.76 -49.10
C VAL A 562 -12.63 30.18 -50.42
N ARG A 563 -12.66 31.02 -51.46
CA ARG A 563 -12.85 30.62 -52.86
C ARG A 563 -11.67 31.07 -53.70
N GLY A 564 -11.25 30.24 -54.64
CA GLY A 564 -10.14 30.57 -55.52
C GLY A 564 -10.08 29.74 -56.79
N THR A 565 -9.21 30.17 -57.69
CA THR A 565 -8.94 29.51 -58.98
C THR A 565 -7.44 29.28 -59.12
N ILE A 566 -7.05 28.07 -59.54
CA ILE A 566 -5.65 27.66 -59.70
C ILE A 566 -5.44 26.89 -61.01
N GLU A 567 -4.45 27.30 -61.82
CA GLU A 567 -4.04 26.57 -63.02
C GLU A 567 -2.67 25.90 -62.82
N ARG A 568 -1.67 26.71 -62.44
CA ARG A 568 -0.31 26.28 -62.04
C ARG A 568 0.00 26.91 -60.67
N ASP A 569 1.00 26.40 -59.96
CA ASP A 569 1.43 26.78 -58.60
C ASP A 569 0.68 26.09 -57.44
N VAL A 570 0.83 26.62 -56.22
CA VAL A 570 0.30 26.07 -54.97
C VAL A 570 -0.37 27.19 -54.18
N HIS A 571 -1.60 26.96 -53.75
CA HIS A 571 -2.25 27.80 -52.75
C HIS A 571 -2.15 27.13 -51.38
N ARG A 572 -1.80 27.90 -50.35
CA ARG A 572 -1.82 27.45 -48.95
C ARG A 572 -2.61 28.40 -48.08
N PHE A 573 -3.42 27.82 -47.22
CA PHE A 573 -4.19 28.50 -46.19
C PHE A 573 -3.85 27.90 -44.84
N ARG A 574 -3.84 28.73 -43.80
CA ARG A 574 -3.76 28.28 -42.42
C ARG A 574 -5.13 28.50 -41.79
N PHE A 575 -5.61 27.53 -41.04
CA PHE A 575 -6.91 27.61 -40.41
C PHE A 575 -6.93 27.00 -39.02
N SER A 576 -7.76 27.55 -38.13
CA SER A 576 -8.11 26.93 -36.85
C SER A 576 -9.31 26.00 -37.00
N GLY A 577 -9.39 25.00 -36.13
CA GLY A 577 -10.48 24.01 -36.15
C GLY A 577 -10.34 22.99 -37.29
N ASN A 578 -11.44 22.45 -37.77
CA ASN A 578 -11.51 21.40 -38.78
C ASN A 578 -11.95 21.92 -40.15
N LEU A 579 -11.49 21.26 -41.21
CA LEU A 579 -12.05 21.44 -42.56
C LEU A 579 -13.46 20.83 -42.58
N VAL A 580 -14.46 21.70 -42.75
CA VAL A 580 -15.87 21.31 -42.76
C VAL A 580 -16.32 20.93 -44.16
N GLU A 581 -15.93 21.72 -45.16
CA GLU A 581 -16.35 21.53 -46.54
C GLU A 581 -15.21 21.83 -47.52
N PHE A 582 -15.07 21.00 -48.55
CA PHE A 582 -14.19 21.28 -49.68
C PHE A 582 -14.80 20.82 -51.00
N THR A 583 -15.06 21.75 -51.92
CA THR A 583 -15.71 21.48 -53.20
C THR A 583 -14.91 22.04 -54.38
N PHE A 584 -14.72 21.22 -55.41
CA PHE A 584 -14.30 21.70 -56.73
C PHE A 584 -15.52 22.15 -57.53
N MET A 585 -15.58 23.44 -57.86
CA MET A 585 -16.67 24.04 -58.64
C MET A 585 -16.50 23.71 -60.12
N GLU A 586 -15.27 23.75 -60.62
CA GLU A 586 -14.89 23.33 -61.97
C GLU A 586 -13.49 22.71 -61.96
N GLY A 587 -13.30 21.62 -62.70
CA GLY A 587 -12.03 20.87 -62.72
C GLY A 587 -11.78 20.03 -61.47
N LYS A 588 -10.58 19.46 -61.34
CA LYS A 588 -10.13 18.68 -60.17
C LYS A 588 -8.62 18.77 -60.05
N THR A 589 -8.11 18.84 -58.82
CA THR A 589 -6.68 18.71 -58.54
C THR A 589 -6.41 18.07 -57.17
N GLN A 590 -5.16 18.07 -56.71
CA GLN A 590 -4.76 17.53 -55.41
C GLN A 590 -4.92 18.57 -54.30
N VAL A 591 -5.45 18.12 -53.17
CA VAL A 591 -5.69 18.91 -51.96
C VAL A 591 -5.18 18.14 -50.74
N TYR A 592 -4.62 18.85 -49.78
CA TYR A 592 -4.01 18.31 -48.57
C TYR A 592 -4.41 19.11 -47.34
N VAL A 593 -4.59 18.43 -46.20
CA VAL A 593 -4.66 19.04 -44.87
C VAL A 593 -3.43 18.56 -44.09
N GLY A 594 -2.61 19.49 -43.61
CA GLY A 594 -1.27 19.19 -43.12
C GLY A 594 -0.43 18.50 -44.19
N ARG A 595 -0.04 17.24 -43.92
CA ARG A 595 0.71 16.38 -44.86
C ARG A 595 -0.18 15.35 -45.56
N ASP A 596 -1.45 15.22 -45.16
CA ASP A 596 -2.35 14.18 -45.64
C ASP A 596 -3.13 14.62 -46.87
N ARG A 597 -3.11 13.78 -47.91
CA ARG A 597 -3.92 14.01 -49.11
C ARG A 597 -5.36 13.63 -48.82
N ILE A 598 -6.26 14.58 -48.91
CA ILE A 598 -7.70 14.35 -48.71
C ILE A 598 -8.42 14.08 -50.03
N HIS A 599 -9.57 13.42 -49.95
CA HIS A 599 -10.49 13.30 -51.08
C HIS A 599 -11.70 14.23 -50.83
N PRO A 600 -12.00 15.20 -51.72
CA PRO A 600 -13.09 16.17 -51.49
C PRO A 600 -14.47 15.57 -51.18
N ALA A 601 -14.76 14.36 -51.66
CA ALA A 601 -16.02 13.67 -51.37
C ALA A 601 -16.20 13.26 -49.89
N ASP A 602 -15.13 13.32 -49.10
CA ASP A 602 -15.17 13.05 -47.67
C ASP A 602 -15.63 14.30 -46.88
N TYR A 603 -15.76 15.45 -47.55
CA TYR A 603 -16.03 16.78 -47.00
C TYR A 603 -17.11 17.53 -47.81
N SER A 604 -18.17 16.83 -48.24
CA SER A 604 -19.22 17.34 -49.14
C SER A 604 -20.63 17.25 -48.59
#